data_AF-A0A7J9ZZF1-F1
#
_entry.id   AF-A0A7J9ZZF1-F1
#
_cell.length_a   1.000
_cell.length_b   1.000
_cell.length_c   1.000
_cell.angle_alpha   90.00
_cell.angle_beta   90.00
_cell.angle_gamma   90.00
#
_symmetry.space_group_name_H-M   'P 1'
#
loop_
_entity.id
_entity.type
_entity.pdbx_description
1 polymer ?
#
loop_
_entity_poly.entity_id
_entity_poly.type
_entity_poly.pdbx_seq_one_letter_code
_entity_poly.pdbx_strand_id
1 'polypeptide(L)'
;MRVATFNVHHCEGRDGRIDIERVASAIDGFEADLVALQELDRNRPRSGDVDQPARLSELLGREVHFFPTVERGGGYGLGLIAEGAERLRFASLPEVGEVEPRGLVTCDWRGVTVLATHLARDEASRRLQTTHLAEVATDAGPPVLLLGDLNQTRRSLGPLIAAGFHVPRARRPTVRLSQIDHILPGPGLALRALWTAAPGVSDHLALVGDLEAL
;
A
#
# COMPACT_ATOMS: atom_id res chain seq x y z
N MET A 1 14.32 2.36 -9.72
CA MET A 1 13.76 2.20 -8.36
C MET A 1 12.70 1.14 -8.43
N ARG A 2 12.79 0.06 -7.65
CA ARG A 2 11.75 -0.97 -7.60
C ARG A 2 10.84 -0.74 -6.41
N VAL A 3 9.54 -0.69 -6.65
CA VAL A 3 8.54 -0.49 -5.59
C VAL A 3 7.50 -1.62 -5.62
N ALA A 4 6.93 -1.91 -4.48
CA ALA A 4 5.84 -2.88 -4.35
C ALA A 4 4.72 -2.35 -3.45
N THR A 5 3.50 -2.80 -3.71
CA THR A 5 2.39 -2.71 -2.75
C THR A 5 1.80 -4.09 -2.53
N PHE A 6 1.46 -4.41 -1.28
CA PHE A 6 0.92 -5.71 -0.93
C PHE A 6 -0.02 -5.63 0.27
N ASN A 7 -1.31 -5.90 0.03
CA ASN A 7 -2.25 -6.19 1.10
C ASN A 7 -1.98 -7.62 1.61
N VAL A 8 -1.46 -7.73 2.83
CA VAL A 8 -1.01 -9.01 3.39
C VAL A 8 -2.13 -9.76 4.11
N HIS A 9 -3.32 -9.17 4.23
CA HIS A 9 -4.48 -9.76 4.90
C HIS A 9 -4.11 -10.38 6.26
N HIS A 10 -3.50 -9.56 7.14
CA HIS A 10 -2.93 -9.98 8.45
C HIS A 10 -2.07 -11.25 8.36
N CYS A 11 -1.29 -11.38 7.29
CA CYS A 11 -0.46 -12.53 6.95
C CYS A 11 -1.21 -13.86 6.78
N GLU A 12 -2.53 -13.83 6.58
CA GLU A 12 -3.37 -14.98 6.30
C GLU A 12 -3.43 -15.26 4.79
N GLY A 13 -2.95 -16.44 4.41
CA GLY A 13 -3.02 -16.90 3.03
C GLY A 13 -4.38 -17.45 2.65
N ARG A 14 -4.53 -17.83 1.37
CA ARG A 14 -5.78 -18.44 0.86
C ARG A 14 -6.07 -19.82 1.45
N ASP A 15 -5.10 -20.40 2.15
CA ASP A 15 -5.23 -21.63 2.93
C ASP A 15 -5.81 -21.40 4.34
N GLY A 16 -6.11 -20.13 4.70
CA GLY A 16 -6.64 -19.75 6.02
C GLY A 16 -5.60 -19.81 7.13
N ARG A 17 -4.31 -19.87 6.78
CA ARG A 17 -3.21 -19.93 7.76
C ARG A 17 -2.50 -18.60 7.82
N ILE A 18 -2.29 -18.11 9.04
CA ILE A 18 -1.40 -16.99 9.32
C ILE A 18 0.04 -17.51 9.30
N ASP A 19 0.84 -16.97 8.38
CA ASP A 19 2.22 -17.40 8.14
C ASP A 19 3.05 -16.16 7.77
N ILE A 20 3.70 -15.59 8.78
CA ILE A 20 4.47 -14.33 8.65
C ILE A 20 5.76 -14.59 7.86
N GLU A 21 6.38 -15.76 8.05
CA GLU A 21 7.55 -16.22 7.33
C GLU A 21 7.29 -16.34 5.82
N ARG A 22 6.13 -16.87 5.42
CA ARG A 22 5.70 -16.92 4.02
C ARG A 22 5.54 -15.52 3.43
N VAL A 23 4.99 -14.58 4.20
CA VAL A 23 4.87 -13.17 3.77
C VAL A 23 6.24 -12.50 3.66
N ALA A 24 7.12 -12.69 4.64
CA ALA A 24 8.49 -12.16 4.59
C ALA A 24 9.26 -12.71 3.38
N SER A 25 9.20 -14.01 3.13
CA SER A 25 9.84 -14.63 1.95
C SER A 25 9.30 -14.07 0.64
N ALA A 26 7.99 -13.79 0.57
CA ALA A 26 7.40 -13.15 -0.61
C ALA A 26 7.92 -11.72 -0.79
N ILE A 27 7.96 -10.93 0.29
CA ILE A 27 8.44 -9.53 0.26
C ILE A 27 9.91 -9.47 -0.17
N ASP A 28 10.76 -10.34 0.37
CA ASP A 28 12.18 -10.44 -0.01
C ASP A 28 12.33 -10.75 -1.51
N GLY A 29 11.54 -11.70 -2.01
CA GLY A 29 11.52 -12.07 -3.44
C GLY A 29 10.98 -10.99 -4.39
N PHE A 30 10.39 -9.91 -3.89
CA PHE A 30 10.06 -8.76 -4.74
C PHE A 30 11.32 -7.97 -5.15
N GLU A 31 12.41 -8.08 -4.38
CA GLU A 31 13.62 -7.28 -4.51
C GLU A 31 13.32 -5.76 -4.58
N ALA A 32 12.28 -5.34 -3.85
CA ALA A 32 11.78 -3.97 -3.90
C ALA A 32 12.51 -3.07 -2.89
N ASP A 33 12.94 -1.90 -3.38
CA ASP A 33 13.56 -0.88 -2.55
C ASP A 33 12.54 -0.24 -1.58
N LEU A 34 11.29 -0.11 -2.01
CA LEU A 34 10.18 0.42 -1.21
C LEU A 34 8.97 -0.53 -1.27
N VAL A 35 8.38 -0.84 -0.12
CA VAL A 35 7.20 -1.71 -0.02
C VAL A 35 6.13 -1.06 0.86
N ALA A 36 4.95 -0.82 0.29
CA ALA A 36 3.75 -0.42 1.01
C ALA A 36 2.93 -1.65 1.38
N LEU A 37 2.72 -1.88 2.67
CA LEU A 37 1.96 -3.00 3.21
C LEU A 37 0.61 -2.52 3.74
N GLN A 38 -0.44 -3.29 3.47
CA GLN A 38 -1.78 -3.04 4.01
C GLN A 38 -2.23 -4.24 4.85
N GLU A 39 -3.11 -3.96 5.82
CA GLU A 39 -3.73 -4.96 6.71
C GLU A 39 -2.74 -5.70 7.62
N LEU A 40 -1.75 -4.99 8.16
CA LEU A 40 -0.90 -5.53 9.22
C LEU A 40 -1.61 -5.48 10.56
N ASP A 41 -1.56 -6.58 11.30
CA ASP A 41 -2.00 -6.65 12.70
C ASP A 41 -0.82 -6.50 13.66
N ARG A 42 -1.08 -5.85 14.80
CA ARG A 42 -0.16 -5.79 15.95
C ARG A 42 -0.89 -6.20 17.21
N ASN A 43 -0.55 -7.35 17.79
CA ASN A 43 -1.11 -7.86 19.05
C ASN A 43 -2.64 -7.98 18.99
N ARG A 44 -3.16 -8.61 17.93
CA ARG A 44 -4.58 -8.85 17.70
C ARG A 44 -4.90 -10.35 17.93
N PRO A 45 -6.00 -10.70 18.63
CA PRO A 45 -6.32 -12.10 18.88
C PRO A 45 -6.52 -12.94 17.61
N ARG A 46 -7.10 -12.33 16.56
CA ARG A 46 -7.34 -13.02 15.28
C ARG A 46 -6.05 -13.47 14.60
N SER A 47 -4.93 -12.82 14.89
CA SER A 47 -3.60 -13.09 14.34
C SER A 47 -2.64 -13.69 15.37
N GLY A 48 -3.18 -14.29 16.44
CA GLY A 48 -2.40 -14.98 17.47
C GLY A 48 -1.63 -14.06 18.40
N ASP A 49 -2.08 -12.81 18.55
CA ASP A 49 -1.47 -11.78 19.41
C ASP A 49 0.00 -11.48 19.08
N VAL A 50 0.39 -11.66 17.80
CA VAL A 50 1.73 -11.36 17.30
C VAL A 50 1.85 -9.90 16.85
N ASP A 51 3.00 -9.29 17.10
CA ASP A 51 3.41 -8.03 16.46
C ASP A 51 3.95 -8.33 15.05
N GLN A 52 3.07 -8.34 14.04
CA GLN A 52 3.47 -8.67 12.67
C GLN A 52 4.49 -7.69 12.08
N PRO A 53 4.35 -6.35 12.25
CA PRO A 53 5.38 -5.42 11.81
C PRO A 53 6.77 -5.71 12.41
N ALA A 54 6.85 -5.96 13.71
CA ALA A 54 8.11 -6.28 14.37
C ALA A 54 8.70 -7.59 13.85
N ARG A 55 7.86 -8.64 13.73
CA ARG A 55 8.31 -9.95 13.23
C ARG A 55 8.75 -9.90 11.77
N LEU A 56 8.03 -9.18 10.91
CA LEU A 56 8.46 -8.94 9.53
C LEU A 56 9.78 -8.17 9.48
N SER A 57 9.97 -7.18 10.35
CA SER A 57 11.23 -6.43 10.40
C SER A 57 12.42 -7.33 10.74
N GLU A 58 12.25 -8.23 11.72
CA GLU A 58 13.26 -9.21 12.11
C GLU A 58 13.61 -10.15 10.95
N LEU A 59 12.59 -10.73 10.29
CA LEU A 59 12.77 -11.70 9.22
C LEU A 59 13.39 -11.09 7.96
N LEU A 60 13.06 -9.84 7.64
CA LEU A 60 13.55 -9.13 6.46
C LEU A 60 14.90 -8.44 6.70
N GLY A 61 15.31 -8.26 7.96
CA GLY A 61 16.47 -7.43 8.30
C GLY A 61 16.31 -5.97 7.91
N ARG A 62 15.06 -5.50 7.74
CA ARG A 62 14.69 -4.15 7.29
C ARG A 62 13.57 -3.62 8.17
N GLU A 63 13.61 -2.34 8.52
CA GLU A 63 12.55 -1.75 9.36
C GLU A 63 11.22 -1.70 8.61
N VAL A 64 10.17 -2.26 9.21
CA VAL A 64 8.77 -2.07 8.81
C VAL A 64 8.18 -0.97 9.71
N HIS A 65 8.11 0.26 9.19
CA HIS A 65 7.46 1.34 9.91
C HIS A 65 5.95 1.10 9.93
N PHE A 66 5.37 0.96 11.12
CA PHE A 66 3.96 0.66 11.30
C PHE A 66 3.12 1.89 11.65
N PHE A 67 2.00 2.03 10.96
CA PHE A 67 1.05 3.13 11.11
C PHE A 67 -0.35 2.59 11.40
N PRO A 68 -0.75 2.50 12.68
CA PRO A 68 -2.07 1.99 13.03
C PRO A 68 -3.15 2.97 12.58
N THR A 69 -4.17 2.47 11.89
CA THR A 69 -5.43 3.20 11.68
C THR A 69 -6.45 2.86 12.77
N VAL A 70 -6.32 1.68 13.41
CA VAL A 70 -7.14 1.24 14.53
C VAL A 70 -6.25 0.70 15.65
N GLU A 71 -6.47 1.14 16.89
CA GLU A 71 -5.72 0.66 18.07
C GLU A 71 -6.56 -0.09 19.12
N ARG A 72 -7.88 -0.11 18.97
CA ARG A 72 -8.76 -0.78 19.94
C ARG A 72 -8.63 -2.30 19.86
N GLY A 73 -8.05 -2.93 20.88
CA GLY A 73 -7.88 -4.39 20.96
C GLY A 73 -6.70 -4.91 20.13
N GLY A 74 -5.65 -4.10 20.01
CA GLY A 74 -4.50 -4.34 19.15
C GLY A 74 -4.39 -3.29 18.03
N GLY A 75 -3.22 -3.16 17.43
CA GLY A 75 -3.01 -2.33 16.24
C GLY A 75 -3.50 -3.03 14.99
N TYR A 76 -4.03 -2.25 14.04
CA TYR A 76 -4.27 -2.66 12.67
C TYR A 76 -4.02 -1.46 11.76
N GLY A 77 -3.31 -1.66 10.65
CA GLY A 77 -3.01 -0.54 9.77
C GLY A 77 -2.01 -0.83 8.66
N LEU A 78 -1.24 0.20 8.32
CA LEU A 78 -0.32 0.22 7.20
C LEU A 78 1.12 -0.05 7.66
N GLY A 79 1.90 -0.67 6.78
CA GLY A 79 3.35 -0.78 6.92
C GLY A 79 4.06 -0.07 5.77
N LEU A 80 5.22 0.50 6.04
CA LEU A 80 6.13 0.98 5.00
C LEU A 80 7.54 0.47 5.27
N ILE A 81 8.11 -0.19 4.27
CA ILE A 81 9.54 -0.50 4.22
C ILE A 81 10.14 0.45 3.18
N ALA A 82 10.96 1.40 3.63
CA ALA A 82 11.56 2.39 2.73
C ALA A 82 12.88 2.88 3.30
N GLU A 83 13.97 2.19 2.96
CA GLU A 83 15.30 2.56 3.45
C GLU A 83 15.70 3.93 2.90
N GLY A 84 16.19 4.80 3.80
CA GLY A 84 16.55 6.18 3.48
C GLY A 84 15.36 7.10 3.21
N ALA A 85 14.14 6.72 3.59
CA ALA A 85 13.01 7.65 3.56
C ALA A 85 13.17 8.74 4.62
N GLU A 86 12.86 9.97 4.23
CA GLU A 86 12.87 11.15 5.09
C GLU A 86 11.44 11.67 5.28
N ARG A 87 11.25 12.51 6.29
CA ARG A 87 9.97 13.20 6.57
C ARG A 87 8.74 12.30 6.58
N LEU A 88 8.91 11.09 7.13
CA LEU A 88 7.85 10.11 7.28
C LEU A 88 6.71 10.68 8.15
N ARG A 89 5.50 10.70 7.61
CA ARG A 89 4.30 11.28 8.22
C ARG A 89 3.11 10.36 8.02
N PHE A 90 2.15 10.48 8.93
CA PHE A 90 0.88 9.78 8.87
C PHE A 90 -0.26 10.75 9.13
N ALA A 91 -1.33 10.63 8.36
CA ALA A 91 -2.57 11.39 8.54
C ALA A 91 -3.78 10.48 8.34
N SER A 92 -4.84 10.70 9.13
CA SER A 92 -6.13 10.06 8.88
C SER A 92 -6.74 10.59 7.59
N LEU A 93 -7.37 9.70 6.84
CA LEU A 93 -8.11 10.06 5.64
C LEU A 93 -9.55 10.46 5.99
N PRO A 94 -10.17 11.37 5.21
CA PRO A 94 -11.55 11.77 5.43
C PRO A 94 -12.53 10.61 5.17
N GLU A 95 -13.67 10.61 5.86
CA GLU A 95 -14.66 9.53 5.76
C GLU A 95 -16.09 10.04 6.00
N VAL A 96 -17.08 9.23 5.59
CA VAL A 96 -18.50 9.53 5.74
C VAL A 96 -19.18 8.42 6.53
N GLY A 97 -19.79 8.77 7.66
CA GLY A 97 -20.46 7.81 8.55
C GLY A 97 -19.50 7.07 9.48
N GLU A 98 -19.99 6.02 10.13
CA GLU A 98 -19.18 5.15 10.98
C GLU A 98 -18.57 4.03 10.14
N VAL A 99 -17.35 4.25 9.64
CA VAL A 99 -16.60 3.28 8.84
C VAL A 99 -15.25 2.95 9.52
N GLU A 100 -14.57 1.91 9.03
CA GLU A 100 -13.22 1.61 9.47
C GLU A 100 -12.27 2.75 9.04
N PRO A 101 -11.56 3.39 9.99
CA PRO A 101 -10.71 4.53 9.68
C PRO A 101 -9.57 4.13 8.75
N ARG A 102 -9.29 5.00 7.78
CA ARG A 102 -8.21 4.87 6.81
C ARG A 102 -7.16 5.94 7.03
N GLY A 103 -5.95 5.70 6.51
CA GLY A 103 -4.83 6.62 6.66
C GLY A 103 -3.98 6.74 5.41
N LEU A 104 -3.19 7.80 5.38
CA LEU A 104 -2.20 8.08 4.37
C LEU A 104 -0.83 8.21 5.04
N VAL A 105 0.13 7.44 4.56
CA VAL A 105 1.54 7.60 4.89
C VAL A 105 2.18 8.44 3.79
N THR A 106 2.91 9.48 4.17
CA THR A 106 3.74 10.26 3.24
C THR A 106 5.20 10.27 3.65
N CYS A 107 6.10 10.26 2.68
CA CYS A 107 7.53 10.47 2.91
C CYS A 107 8.23 11.01 1.66
N ASP A 108 9.43 11.55 1.88
CA ASP A 108 10.37 11.88 0.80
C ASP A 108 11.31 10.69 0.65
N TRP A 109 11.36 10.09 -0.54
CA TRP A 109 12.18 8.91 -0.79
C TRP A 109 12.92 9.04 -2.13
N ARG A 110 14.25 9.14 -2.07
CA ARG A 110 15.12 9.34 -3.25
C ARG A 110 14.68 10.52 -4.15
N GLY A 111 14.22 11.61 -3.52
CA GLY A 111 13.72 12.80 -4.21
C GLY A 111 12.29 12.70 -4.75
N VAL A 112 11.56 11.62 -4.41
CA VAL A 112 10.16 11.39 -4.80
C VAL A 112 9.26 11.50 -3.57
N THR A 113 8.18 12.26 -3.67
CA THR A 113 7.13 12.25 -2.65
C THR A 113 6.29 10.98 -2.80
N VAL A 114 6.26 10.14 -1.77
CA VAL A 114 5.51 8.88 -1.76
C VAL A 114 4.22 9.04 -0.95
N LEU A 115 3.10 8.56 -1.49
CA LEU A 115 1.79 8.47 -0.86
C LEU A 115 1.37 7.00 -0.79
N ALA A 116 1.50 6.38 0.39
CA ALA A 116 1.13 4.98 0.63
C ALA A 116 -0.17 4.88 1.45
N THR A 117 -1.15 4.09 0.99
CA THR A 117 -2.49 4.09 1.60
C THR A 117 -3.27 2.78 1.42
N HIS A 118 -4.41 2.68 2.11
CA HIS A 118 -5.46 1.69 1.92
C HIS A 118 -6.81 2.42 2.00
N LEU A 119 -7.58 2.47 0.91
CA LEU A 119 -8.84 3.21 0.88
C LEU A 119 -10.03 2.41 1.41
N ALA A 120 -11.09 3.13 1.76
CA ALA A 120 -12.32 2.54 2.28
C ALA A 120 -12.98 1.61 1.25
N ARG A 121 -13.64 0.56 1.76
CA ARG A 121 -14.50 -0.32 0.94
C ARG A 121 -15.85 0.32 0.64
N ASP A 122 -16.32 1.22 1.51
CA ASP A 122 -17.50 2.04 1.27
C ASP A 122 -17.25 3.05 0.12
N GLU A 123 -18.23 3.21 -0.77
CA GLU A 123 -18.09 4.05 -1.96
C GLU A 123 -18.03 5.55 -1.63
N ALA A 124 -18.86 6.03 -0.69
CA ALA A 124 -18.93 7.45 -0.37
C ALA A 124 -17.60 7.94 0.22
N SER A 125 -17.09 7.21 1.22
CA SER A 125 -15.78 7.47 1.82
C SER A 125 -14.67 7.35 0.79
N ARG A 126 -14.64 6.27 -0.02
CA ARG A 126 -13.60 6.07 -1.03
C ARG A 126 -13.54 7.18 -2.07
N ARG A 127 -14.68 7.72 -2.51
CA ARG A 127 -14.72 8.87 -3.44
C ARG A 127 -14.09 10.11 -2.81
N LEU A 128 -14.46 10.43 -1.57
CA LEU A 128 -13.90 11.56 -0.83
C LEU A 128 -12.38 11.41 -0.64
N GLN A 129 -11.94 10.22 -0.26
CA GLN A 129 -10.53 9.89 -0.09
C GLN A 129 -9.74 10.00 -1.39
N THR A 130 -10.30 9.53 -2.52
CA THR A 130 -9.65 9.61 -3.84
C THR A 130 -9.43 11.06 -4.27
N THR A 131 -10.42 11.93 -4.03
CA THR A 131 -10.28 13.38 -4.29
C THR A 131 -9.22 14.00 -3.38
N HIS A 132 -9.24 13.69 -2.08
CA HIS A 132 -8.26 14.19 -1.13
C HIS A 132 -6.82 13.79 -1.50
N LEU A 133 -6.59 12.55 -1.95
CA LEU A 133 -5.27 12.12 -2.41
C LEU A 133 -4.79 12.90 -3.64
N ALA A 134 -5.69 13.27 -4.55
CA ALA A 134 -5.35 14.07 -5.71
C ALA A 134 -4.93 15.50 -5.30
N GLU A 135 -5.59 16.08 -4.30
CA GLU A 135 -5.22 17.37 -3.71
C GLU A 135 -3.84 17.31 -3.04
N VAL A 136 -3.63 16.33 -2.15
CA VAL A 136 -2.34 16.14 -1.46
C VAL A 136 -1.20 15.93 -2.46
N ALA A 137 -1.42 15.14 -3.52
CA ALA A 137 -0.42 14.92 -4.55
C ALA A 137 -0.12 16.18 -5.39
N THR A 138 -1.14 16.99 -5.66
CA THR A 138 -0.98 18.26 -6.40
C THR A 138 -0.17 19.26 -5.56
N ASP A 139 -0.47 19.37 -4.27
CA ASP A 139 0.23 20.26 -3.34
C ASP A 139 1.68 19.84 -3.11
N ALA A 140 1.95 18.52 -3.08
CA ALA A 140 3.30 17.99 -2.97
C ALA A 140 4.20 18.32 -4.18
N GLY A 141 3.60 18.44 -5.37
CA GLY A 141 4.33 18.65 -6.63
C GLY A 141 5.11 17.42 -7.12
N PRO A 142 5.60 17.45 -8.38
CA PRO A 142 6.38 16.35 -8.94
C PRO A 142 7.83 16.31 -8.45
N PRO A 143 8.47 15.12 -8.38
CA PRO A 143 7.91 13.81 -8.71
C PRO A 143 7.12 13.19 -7.55
N VAL A 144 5.96 12.60 -7.86
CA VAL A 144 5.05 12.01 -6.87
C VAL A 144 4.63 10.59 -7.24
N LEU A 145 4.66 9.69 -6.27
CA LEU A 145 4.26 8.28 -6.39
C LEU A 145 3.09 8.01 -5.43
N LEU A 146 2.02 7.39 -5.92
CA LEU A 146 0.94 6.89 -5.09
C LEU A 146 0.84 5.36 -5.24
N LEU A 147 0.81 4.63 -4.14
CA LEU A 147 0.67 3.18 -4.15
C LEU A 147 -0.15 2.65 -2.97
N GLY A 148 -0.83 1.52 -3.18
CA GLY A 148 -1.68 0.94 -2.15
C GLY A 148 -2.84 0.12 -2.69
N ASP A 149 -3.61 -0.47 -1.78
CA ASP A 149 -4.94 -1.00 -2.06
C ASP A 149 -5.96 0.14 -2.09
N LEU A 150 -6.39 0.52 -3.29
CA LEU A 150 -7.34 1.63 -3.45
C LEU A 150 -8.80 1.17 -3.38
N ASN A 151 -9.07 -0.12 -3.18
CA ASN A 151 -10.40 -0.70 -3.15
C ASN A 151 -11.28 -0.35 -4.36
N GLN A 152 -10.66 -0.01 -5.49
CA GLN A 152 -11.36 0.36 -6.71
C GLN A 152 -10.55 0.09 -7.97
N THR A 153 -11.28 -0.14 -9.06
CA THR A 153 -10.65 -0.31 -10.38
C THR A 153 -10.30 1.05 -11.00
N ARG A 154 -9.50 1.01 -12.07
CA ARG A 154 -9.16 2.21 -12.87
C ARG A 154 -10.34 3.07 -13.30
N ARG A 155 -11.55 2.53 -13.38
CA ARG A 155 -12.76 3.26 -13.79
C ARG A 155 -13.15 4.36 -12.81
N SER A 156 -12.70 4.27 -11.56
CA SER A 156 -13.09 5.18 -10.48
C SER A 156 -11.96 6.10 -10.03
N LEU A 157 -10.77 6.02 -10.65
CA LEU A 157 -9.60 6.83 -10.31
C LEU A 157 -9.56 8.19 -11.05
N GLY A 158 -10.71 8.72 -11.45
CA GLY A 158 -10.82 9.95 -12.23
C GLY A 158 -10.08 11.16 -11.63
N PRO A 159 -10.23 11.47 -10.33
CA PRO A 159 -9.51 12.58 -9.71
C PRO A 159 -7.98 12.44 -9.79
N LEU A 160 -7.46 11.24 -9.58
CA LEU A 160 -6.02 10.96 -9.69
C LEU A 160 -5.52 11.07 -11.13
N ILE A 161 -6.29 10.58 -12.11
CA ILE A 161 -5.97 10.75 -13.53
C ILE A 161 -5.92 12.25 -13.89
N ALA A 162 -6.87 13.04 -13.39
CA ALA A 162 -6.91 14.49 -13.61
C ALA A 162 -5.71 15.20 -12.97
N ALA A 163 -5.20 14.69 -11.83
CA ALA A 163 -3.95 15.15 -11.21
C ALA A 163 -2.67 14.67 -11.91
N GLY A 164 -2.80 13.96 -13.04
CA GLY A 164 -1.66 13.56 -13.87
C GLY A 164 -1.08 12.18 -13.56
N PHE A 165 -1.73 11.38 -12.71
CA PHE A 165 -1.30 10.01 -12.46
C PHE A 165 -1.57 9.09 -13.65
N HIS A 166 -0.57 8.28 -14.00
CA HIS A 166 -0.75 7.17 -14.92
C HIS A 166 -1.33 5.96 -14.17
N VAL A 167 -2.37 5.34 -14.75
CA VAL A 167 -3.04 4.16 -14.17
C VAL A 167 -2.77 2.93 -15.03
N PRO A 168 -1.64 2.23 -14.80
CA PRO A 168 -1.27 1.06 -15.57
C PRO A 168 -2.15 -0.15 -15.23
N ARG A 169 -2.23 -1.10 -16.16
CA ARG A 169 -2.94 -2.36 -15.97
C ARG A 169 -1.94 -3.52 -15.91
N ALA A 170 -1.96 -4.28 -14.82
CA ALA A 170 -1.21 -5.51 -14.68
C ALA A 170 -1.82 -6.63 -15.54
N ARG A 171 -0.99 -7.60 -15.94
CA ARG A 171 -1.44 -8.77 -16.73
C ARG A 171 -2.45 -9.64 -15.98
N ARG A 172 -2.27 -9.79 -14.67
CA ARG A 172 -3.20 -10.50 -13.78
C ARG A 172 -3.85 -9.49 -12.83
N PRO A 173 -5.15 -9.66 -12.53
CA PRO A 173 -5.80 -8.85 -11.51
C PRO A 173 -5.22 -9.17 -10.13
N THR A 174 -5.17 -8.17 -9.24
CA THR A 174 -4.57 -8.31 -7.90
C THR A 174 -5.51 -9.03 -6.93
N VAL A 175 -6.81 -8.95 -7.16
CA VAL A 175 -7.82 -9.80 -6.49
C VAL A 175 -8.61 -10.61 -7.52
N ARG A 176 -9.56 -11.43 -7.07
CA ARG A 176 -10.40 -12.22 -8.01
C ARG A 176 -11.12 -11.28 -8.99
N LEU A 177 -10.74 -11.38 -10.27
CA LEU A 177 -11.31 -10.68 -11.44
C LEU A 177 -11.04 -9.16 -11.54
N SER A 178 -10.46 -8.52 -10.53
CA SER A 178 -10.25 -7.06 -10.51
C SER A 178 -8.86 -6.66 -10.03
N GLN A 179 -8.29 -5.60 -10.61
CA GLN A 179 -7.12 -4.91 -10.05
C GLN A 179 -7.62 -3.75 -9.21
N ILE A 180 -7.36 -3.81 -7.90
CA ILE A 180 -7.70 -2.78 -6.92
C ILE A 180 -6.49 -2.24 -6.16
N ASP A 181 -5.38 -2.98 -6.20
CA ASP A 181 -4.07 -2.53 -5.77
C ASP A 181 -3.37 -1.83 -6.95
N HIS A 182 -2.75 -0.70 -6.68
CA HIS A 182 -2.16 0.14 -7.72
C HIS A 182 -0.78 0.67 -7.34
N ILE A 183 0.05 0.85 -8.36
CA ILE A 183 1.25 1.68 -8.37
C ILE A 183 1.00 2.75 -9.43
N LEU A 184 0.80 3.97 -8.99
CA LEU A 184 0.44 5.11 -9.82
C LEU A 184 1.61 6.11 -9.86
N PRO A 185 2.45 6.10 -10.91
CA PRO A 185 3.43 7.18 -11.09
C PRO A 185 2.68 8.46 -11.48
N GLY A 186 2.94 9.53 -10.74
CA GLY A 186 2.49 10.88 -11.06
C GLY A 186 3.43 11.59 -12.03
N PRO A 187 3.23 12.90 -12.26
CA PRO A 187 4.14 13.69 -13.08
C PRO A 187 5.58 13.62 -12.54
N GLY A 188 6.57 13.58 -13.44
CA GLY A 188 7.99 13.41 -13.09
C GLY A 188 8.44 11.95 -12.87
N LEU A 189 7.55 10.97 -13.02
CA LEU A 189 7.88 9.54 -12.94
C LEU A 189 7.42 8.77 -14.19
N ALA A 190 8.22 7.81 -14.62
CA ALA A 190 7.86 6.81 -15.62
C ALA A 190 7.90 5.41 -15.02
N LEU A 191 6.91 4.59 -15.39
CA LEU A 191 6.86 3.17 -15.08
C LEU A 191 7.40 2.36 -16.26
N ARG A 192 8.47 1.61 -16.01
CA ARG A 192 9.16 0.80 -17.02
C ARG A 192 8.64 -0.63 -17.07
N ALA A 193 8.27 -1.18 -15.92
CA ALA A 193 7.71 -2.53 -15.82
C ALA A 193 6.67 -2.60 -14.70
N LEU A 194 5.70 -3.50 -14.85
CA LEU A 194 4.67 -3.78 -13.86
C LEU A 194 4.23 -5.24 -13.93
N TRP A 195 4.24 -5.94 -12.80
CA TRP A 195 3.79 -7.32 -12.72
C TRP A 195 3.18 -7.63 -11.35
N THR A 196 2.37 -8.69 -11.32
CA THR A 196 1.85 -9.25 -10.06
C THR A 196 2.76 -10.34 -9.52
N ALA A 197 2.89 -10.44 -8.21
CA ALA A 197 3.68 -11.44 -7.51
C ALA A 197 2.90 -12.10 -6.35
N ALA A 198 3.57 -12.98 -5.60
CA ALA A 198 3.04 -13.63 -4.38
C ALA A 198 1.69 -14.40 -4.53
N PRO A 199 1.50 -15.25 -5.57
CA PRO A 199 0.27 -16.01 -5.71
C PRO A 199 0.02 -16.95 -4.52
N GLY A 200 -1.14 -16.79 -3.87
CA GLY A 200 -1.58 -17.65 -2.76
C GLY A 200 -1.04 -17.27 -1.38
N VAL A 201 -0.13 -16.30 -1.30
CA VAL A 201 0.44 -15.80 -0.04
C VAL A 201 -0.57 -14.97 0.76
N SER A 202 -1.43 -14.24 0.05
CA SER A 202 -2.57 -13.48 0.55
C SER A 202 -3.77 -13.72 -0.39
N ASP A 203 -4.96 -13.28 -0.01
CA ASP A 203 -6.09 -13.20 -0.92
C ASP A 203 -5.86 -12.13 -2.03
N HIS A 204 -4.94 -11.20 -1.82
CA HIS A 204 -4.36 -10.30 -2.83
C HIS A 204 -3.07 -10.87 -3.46
N LEU A 205 -2.80 -10.50 -4.71
CA LEU A 205 -1.48 -10.58 -5.31
C LEU A 205 -0.77 -9.25 -5.06
N ALA A 206 0.50 -9.31 -4.68
CA ALA A 206 1.35 -8.12 -4.63
C ALA A 206 1.48 -7.51 -6.03
N LEU A 207 1.57 -6.19 -6.10
CA LEU A 207 1.88 -5.48 -7.33
C LEU A 207 3.29 -4.89 -7.21
N VAL A 208 4.16 -5.19 -8.18
CA VAL A 208 5.56 -4.75 -8.20
C VAL A 208 5.83 -3.99 -9.49
N GLY A 209 6.56 -2.88 -9.40
CA GLY A 209 6.87 -2.03 -10.53
C GLY A 209 8.26 -1.39 -10.49
N ASP A 210 8.84 -1.22 -11.66
CA ASP A 210 10.12 -0.53 -11.84
C ASP A 210 9.87 0.90 -12.32
N LEU A 211 10.33 1.87 -11.54
CA LEU A 211 10.17 3.31 -11.75
C LEU A 211 11.49 3.99 -12.12
N GLU A 212 11.38 5.03 -12.92
CA GLU A 212 12.45 5.95 -13.31
C GLU A 212 11.97 7.40 -13.17
N ALA A 213 12.82 8.27 -12.63
CA ALA A 213 12.57 9.71 -12.61
C ALA A 213 12.81 10.31 -14.01
N LEU A 214 12.02 11.32 -14.38
CA LEU A 214 12.06 11.97 -15.69
C LEU A 214 12.84 13.30 -15.68
#